data_AF-A0A6M3IVR2-F1
#
_entry.id   AF-A0A6M3IVR2-F1
#
_cell.length_a   1.000
_cell.length_b   1.000
_cell.length_c   1.000
_cell.angle_alpha   90.00
_cell.angle_beta   90.00
_cell.angle_gamma   90.00
#
_symmetry.space_group_name_H-M   'P 1'
#
loop_
_entity.id
_entity.type
_entity.pdbx_description
1 polymer ?
#
loop_
_entity_poly.entity_id
_entity_poly.type
_entity_poly.pdbx_seq_one_letter_code
_entity_poly.pdbx_strand_id
1 'polypeptide(L)' 'MPWIYTYLDALRNDTEMGLYDTKEEAEESRKRHESFGALTLPVQEVPEGYEPFKPEYD' A
#
# COMPACT_ATOMS: atom_id res chain seq x y z
N MET A 1 -1.26 -15.70 -3.20
CA MET A 1 -0.98 -14.86 -2.02
C MET A 1 -0.64 -13.47 -2.50
N PRO A 2 -1.48 -12.46 -2.22
CA PRO A 2 -1.25 -11.09 -2.67
C PRO A 2 -0.25 -10.33 -1.77
N TRP A 3 0.23 -9.20 -2.28
CA TRP A 3 1.14 -8.27 -1.62
C TRP A 3 0.50 -6.89 -1.48
N ILE A 4 0.80 -6.17 -0.40
CA ILE A 4 0.32 -4.80 -0.16
C ILE A 4 1.45 -3.90 0.36
N TYR A 5 1.27 -2.60 0.30
CA TYR A 5 1.97 -1.65 1.16
C TYR A 5 1.01 -0.57 1.64
N THR A 6 1.36 0.06 2.75
CA THR A 6 0.62 1.19 3.30
C THR A 6 1.39 2.47 3.00
N TYR A 7 0.70 3.53 2.59
CA TYR A 7 1.28 4.86 2.64
C TYR A 7 0.53 5.73 3.64
N LEU A 8 1.30 6.58 4.32
CA LEU A 8 0.84 7.58 5.26
C LEU A 8 0.56 8.85 4.47
N ASP A 9 -0.71 9.28 4.48
CA ASP A 9 -1.07 10.58 3.92
C ASP A 9 -0.54 11.74 4.80
N ALA A 10 -0.70 12.98 4.33
CA ALA A 10 -0.26 14.17 5.05
C ALA A 10 -0.97 14.35 6.42
N LEU A 11 -2.12 13.72 6.62
CA LEU A 11 -2.90 13.71 7.86
C LEU A 11 -2.51 12.52 8.76
N ARG A 12 -1.52 11.71 8.35
CA ARG A 12 -1.07 10.48 9.02
C ARG A 12 -2.15 9.39 9.06
N ASN A 13 -3.05 9.38 8.08
CA ASN A 13 -3.93 8.23 7.89
C ASN A 13 -3.17 7.14 7.13
N ASP A 14 -3.31 5.92 7.61
CA ASP A 14 -2.82 4.72 6.94
C ASP A 14 -3.76 4.35 5.79
N THR A 15 -3.26 4.36 4.56
CA THR A 15 -4.00 3.90 3.38
C THR A 15 -3.32 2.67 2.80
N GLU A 16 -4.03 1.54 2.79
CA GLU A 16 -3.54 0.29 2.23
C GLU A 16 -3.76 0.26 0.72
N MET A 17 -2.68 0.13 -0.04
CA MET A 17 -2.70 0.24 -1.48
C MET A 17 -2.81 -1.11 -2.16
N GLY A 18 -4.02 -1.45 -2.58
CA GLY A 18 -4.31 -2.52 -3.53
C GLY A 18 -3.85 -3.92 -3.09
N LEU A 19 -4.23 -4.93 -3.88
CA LEU A 19 -3.66 -6.28 -3.79
C LEU A 19 -2.82 -6.47 -5.05
N TYR A 20 -1.52 -6.66 -4.91
CA TYR A 20 -0.62 -6.96 -6.03
C TYR A 20 -0.36 -8.45 -6.12
N ASP A 21 -0.24 -8.97 -7.33
CA ASP A 21 0.03 -10.39 -7.57
C ASP A 21 1.48 -10.75 -7.22
N THR A 22 2.40 -9.79 -7.35
CA THR A 22 3.81 -9.97 -7.04
C THR A 22 4.36 -8.90 -6.09
N LYS A 23 5.40 -9.27 -5.34
CA LYS A 23 6.15 -8.34 -4.49
C LYS A 23 6.79 -7.21 -5.29
N GLU A 24 7.26 -7.50 -6.50
CA GLU A 24 7.97 -6.55 -7.35
C GLU A 24 7.05 -5.41 -7.81
N GLU A 25 5.82 -5.75 -8.26
CA GLU A 25 4.81 -4.75 -8.62
C GLU A 25 4.43 -3.85 -7.43
N ALA A 26 4.28 -4.43 -6.23
CA ALA A 26 4.02 -3.68 -5.02
C ALA A 26 5.17 -2.71 -4.67
N GLU A 27 6.42 -3.16 -4.81
CA GLU A 27 7.62 -2.35 -4.59
C GLU A 27 7.76 -1.21 -5.61
N GLU A 28 7.51 -1.47 -6.89
CA GLU A 28 7.52 -0.43 -7.93
C GLU A 28 6.45 0.63 -7.67
N SER A 29 5.24 0.21 -7.30
CA SER A 29 4.15 1.12 -6.92
C SER A 29 4.50 1.94 -5.67
N ARG A 30 5.11 1.30 -4.65
CA ARG A 30 5.58 1.97 -3.43
C ARG A 30 6.62 3.05 -3.76
N LYS A 31 7.66 2.71 -4.53
CA LYS A 31 8.71 3.66 -4.96
C LYS A 31 8.15 4.83 -5.74
N ARG A 32 7.12 4.60 -6.56
CA ARG A 32 6.42 5.68 -7.28
C ARG A 32 5.78 6.66 -6.30
N HIS A 33 5.11 6.18 -5.25
CA HIS A 33 4.55 7.07 -4.22
C HIS A 33 5.63 7.80 -3.42
N GLU A 34 6.70 7.11 -3.03
CA GLU A 34 7.86 7.74 -2.38
C GLU A 34 8.45 8.88 -3.25
N SER A 35 8.47 8.72 -4.58
CA SER A 35 9.01 9.74 -5.49
C SER A 35 8.26 11.08 -5.48
N PHE A 36 6.99 11.08 -5.04
CA PHE A 36 6.19 12.29 -4.84
C PHE A 36 6.14 12.73 -3.38
N GLY A 37 6.99 12.15 -2.52
CA GLY A 37 7.14 12.53 -1.12
C GLY A 37 6.21 11.80 -0.15
N ALA A 38 5.53 10.74 -0.57
CA ALA A 38 4.71 9.93 0.33
C ALA A 38 5.60 9.14 1.31
N LEU A 39 5.19 9.08 2.57
CA LEU A 39 5.78 8.16 3.54
C LEU A 39 5.12 6.80 3.38
N THR A 40 5.92 5.74 3.28
CA THR A 40 5.43 4.38 3.02
C THR A 40 5.96 3.41 4.07
N LEU A 41 5.19 2.36 4.32
CA LEU A 41 5.65 1.18 5.06
C LEU A 41 6.21 0.12 4.10
N PRO A 42 7.07 -0.80 4.58
CA PRO A 42 7.57 -1.89 3.76
C PRO A 42 6.44 -2.73 3.15
N VAL A 43 6.71 -3.30 1.96
CA VAL A 43 5.76 -4.23 1.30
C VAL A 43 5.64 -5.50 2.15
N GLN A 44 4.40 -5.98 2.33
CA GLN A 44 4.06 -7.15 3.13
C GLN A 44 3.19 -8.13 2.35
N GLU A 45 3.37 -9.43 2.62
CA GLU A 45 2.51 -10.50 2.10
C GLU A 45 1.25 -10.59 2.95
N VAL A 46 0.10 -10.79 2.31
CA VAL A 46 -1.20 -10.94 2.99
C VAL A 46 -1.86 -12.27 2.60
N PRO A 47 -2.72 -12.82 3.48
CA PRO A 47 -3.47 -14.03 3.16
C PRO A 47 -4.43 -13.81 1.99
N GLU A 48 -4.74 -14.90 1.30
CA GLU A 48 -5.78 -14.91 0.28
C GLU A 48 -7.14 -14.54 0.89
N GLY A 49 -7.87 -13.62 0.25
CA GLY A 49 -9.12 -13.07 0.78
C GLY A 49 -8.97 -11.88 1.73
N TYR A 50 -7.75 -11.35 1.92
CA TYR A 50 -7.55 -10.08 2.60
C TYR A 50 -8.26 -8.93 1.87
N GLU A 51 -9.06 -8.14 2.58
CA GLU A 51 -9.70 -6.94 2.06
C GLU A 51 -8.96 -5.70 2.58
N PRO A 52 -8.27 -4.93 1.71
CA PRO A 52 -7.55 -3.74 2.13
C PRO A 52 -8.47 -2.72 2.77
N PHE A 53 -8.06 -2.17 3.90
CA PHE A 53 -8.77 -1.07 4.52
C PHE A 53 -8.59 0.18 3.66
N LYS A 54 -9.71 0.67 3.11
CA LYS A 54 -9.76 1.95 2.41
C LYS A 54 -10.54 2.93 3.28
N PRO A 55 -9.88 3.90 3.94
CA PRO A 55 -10.63 4.97 4.59
C PRO A 55 -11.45 5.69 3.52
N GLU A 56 -12.77 5.69 3.67
CA GLU A 56 -13.66 6.52 2.84
C GLU A 56 -13.40 7.98 3.22
N TYR A 57 -12.98 8.79 2.26
CA TYR A 57 -12.87 10.24 2.43
C TYR A 57 -14.23 10.86 2.08
N ASP A 58 -14.86 11.52 3.06
CA ASP A 58 -16.05 12.37 2.87
C ASP A 58 -15.67 13.74 2.27
#